data_AF-A0A1H8JLI5-F1
#
_entry.id   AF-A0A1H8JLI5-F1
#
_cell.length_a   1.000
_cell.length_b   1.000
_cell.length_c   1.000
_cell.angle_alpha   90.00
_cell.angle_beta   90.00
_cell.angle_gamma   90.00
#
_symmetry.space_group_name_H-M   'P 1'
#
loop_
_entity.id
_entity.type
_entity.pdbx_description
1 polymer ?
#
loop_
_entity_poly.entity_id
_entity_poly.type
_entity_poly.pdbx_seq_one_letter_code
_entity_poly.pdbx_strand_id
1 'polypeptide(L)'
;MKNLRSNFRFIITSICCICVLCYLPSYSQTFPTKEPSTPRIVNIVNFIRLLEPRDSAITEDVLYQTVVKQVEIMKKYKLGGTFLLQYDALIDPRYQKLLKALPRTSFEIGAWWEIPQPQVEKAGLKWRGRYPWDWRANIGFSTGYTPKEREKLIDVYMTDFKKVFGYYPKSVASWFIDSYSLKYMYQKYHIVASANCKDQYGTDGYTLWGGYWNQAYYPSKINSYMPAQNAANQIPVPIFRMLGSDPIRQYDNGLGTTRQGVVTLEPVYKFGGGDAEWVNWFFKSFTEDKALGFNYTQAGQENSFTWDAMDKGFEIQMPLIARLRDEHKIRVETMETSGLWFKKQYKVTPATSFTVSHDLGESNLKTVWFNSRFYRVNLLWENGNLRIRDLHLFDENFPSVYTKQVATSNECTFFTLPVIDGYIWSKPGQIAGLRLKALVNGKEIPLTGKDPVYTHPTAESLHISWPLTSFKGTFEIDLNEKQLSIKLVSTQVDNWYFDMTTASGVKLPFETIRNKQINCSFEGTPYVFKATKGIFSQPWNGILFRLKPQANTIAFNLSSIKKN
;
A
#
# COMPACT_ATOMS: atom_id res chain seq x y z
N MET A 1 -30.42 87.47 28.29
CA MET A 1 -31.89 87.36 28.19
C MET A 1 -32.40 86.33 29.20
N LYS A 2 -33.67 86.41 29.61
CA LYS A 2 -34.29 85.64 30.70
C LYS A 2 -34.69 84.20 30.30
N ASN A 3 -35.03 83.40 31.32
CA ASN A 3 -35.71 82.08 31.38
C ASN A 3 -34.73 80.96 31.81
N LEU A 4 -34.64 80.48 33.06
CA LEU A 4 -35.56 80.43 34.22
C LEU A 4 -36.70 79.38 34.15
N ARG A 5 -36.42 78.17 34.65
CA ARG A 5 -37.24 77.29 35.55
C ARG A 5 -36.54 75.91 35.63
N SER A 6 -35.91 75.50 36.75
CA SER A 6 -36.48 74.94 38.01
C SER A 6 -37.05 73.53 37.79
N ASN A 7 -36.66 72.43 38.47
CA ASN A 7 -36.25 72.18 39.87
C ASN A 7 -35.06 71.15 39.94
N PHE A 8 -34.12 71.10 40.91
CA PHE A 8 -34.23 70.73 42.35
C PHE A 8 -34.89 69.34 42.58
N ARG A 9 -34.31 68.31 43.26
CA ARG A 9 -33.25 68.23 44.31
C ARG A 9 -32.49 66.86 44.37
N PHE A 10 -31.18 66.93 44.67
CA PHE A 10 -30.35 66.19 45.67
C PHE A 10 -30.28 64.64 45.86
N ILE A 11 -29.11 64.25 46.45
CA ILE A 11 -28.80 63.10 47.36
C ILE A 11 -28.36 61.75 46.71
N ILE A 12 -27.28 61.04 47.14
CA ILE A 12 -26.13 61.36 48.04
C ILE A 12 -24.93 60.35 47.93
N THR A 13 -23.72 60.75 48.40
CA THR A 13 -22.49 59.97 48.78
C THR A 13 -21.72 59.05 47.81
N SER A 14 -20.39 59.16 47.91
CA SER A 14 -19.36 58.20 47.48
C SER A 14 -19.34 56.92 48.34
N ILE A 15 -19.04 55.76 47.72
CA ILE A 15 -18.47 54.58 48.38
C ILE A 15 -17.35 54.00 47.48
N CYS A 16 -16.14 53.85 48.02
CA CYS A 16 -15.11 52.99 47.43
C CYS A 16 -15.35 51.54 47.91
N CYS A 17 -15.46 50.59 46.98
CA CYS A 17 -15.42 49.17 47.30
C CYS A 17 -14.24 48.50 46.59
N ILE A 18 -13.40 47.86 47.40
CA ILE A 18 -12.25 47.06 46.96
C ILE A 18 -12.78 45.71 46.44
N CYS A 19 -12.59 45.43 45.16
CA CYS A 19 -12.85 44.09 44.60
C CYS A 19 -11.60 43.22 44.70
N VAL A 20 -11.63 42.24 45.61
CA VAL A 20 -10.61 41.20 45.71
C VAL A 20 -10.70 40.27 44.50
N LEU A 21 -9.62 40.15 43.73
CA LEU A 21 -9.50 39.24 42.59
C LEU A 21 -9.24 37.80 43.09
N CYS A 22 -10.31 37.03 43.28
CA CYS A 22 -10.22 35.58 43.49
C CYS A 22 -9.83 34.88 42.18
N TYR A 23 -8.60 34.36 42.11
CA TYR A 23 -8.18 33.46 41.03
C TYR A 23 -8.89 32.10 41.17
N LEU A 24 -9.87 31.85 40.30
CA LEU A 24 -10.38 30.50 40.02
C LEU A 24 -9.58 29.91 38.85
N PRO A 25 -9.06 28.68 38.95
CA PRO A 25 -8.37 28.04 37.83
C PRO A 25 -9.39 27.69 36.73
N SER A 26 -9.29 28.38 35.60
CA SER A 26 -10.09 28.12 34.41
C SER A 26 -9.84 26.70 33.90
N TYR A 27 -10.77 25.78 34.14
CA TYR A 27 -10.74 24.44 33.57
C TYR A 27 -10.96 24.57 32.06
N SER A 28 -9.86 24.68 31.30
CA SER A 28 -9.91 24.74 29.84
C SER A 28 -10.41 23.38 29.32
N GLN A 29 -11.70 23.33 29.00
CA GLN A 29 -12.26 22.23 28.23
C GLN A 29 -11.60 22.26 26.85
N THR A 30 -10.60 21.41 26.66
CA THR A 30 -10.01 21.14 25.36
C THR A 30 -11.08 20.46 24.50
N PHE A 31 -11.81 21.25 23.73
CA PHE A 31 -12.66 20.71 22.66
C PHE A 31 -11.79 19.81 21.77
N PRO A 32 -12.20 18.56 21.48
CA PRO A 32 -11.42 17.69 20.63
C PRO A 32 -11.34 18.34 19.24
N THR A 33 -10.13 18.75 18.86
CA THR A 33 -9.84 19.23 17.51
C THR A 33 -10.23 18.13 16.54
N LYS A 34 -11.27 18.38 15.73
CA LYS A 34 -11.78 17.43 14.74
C LYS A 34 -10.61 16.92 13.90
N GLU A 35 -10.32 15.62 13.95
CA GLU A 35 -9.23 15.02 13.18
C GLU A 35 -9.38 15.45 11.70
N PRO A 36 -8.28 15.89 11.03
CA PRO A 36 -8.33 16.24 9.63
C PRO A 36 -8.89 15.07 8.80
N SER A 37 -9.86 15.37 7.91
CA SER A 37 -10.46 14.34 7.05
C SER A 37 -9.37 13.67 6.24
N THR A 38 -9.11 12.40 6.54
CA THR A 38 -8.03 11.64 5.91
C THR A 38 -8.50 11.17 4.54
N PRO A 39 -7.85 11.56 3.42
CA PRO A 39 -8.37 11.27 2.10
C PRO A 39 -8.59 9.77 1.84
N ARG A 40 -9.64 9.46 1.07
CA ARG A 40 -9.95 8.14 0.53
C ARG A 40 -9.96 8.26 -0.99
N ILE A 41 -9.01 7.63 -1.68
CA ILE A 41 -8.77 7.83 -3.11
C ILE A 41 -9.04 6.54 -3.87
N VAL A 42 -9.86 6.63 -4.92
CA VAL A 42 -10.05 5.55 -5.89
C VAL A 42 -9.52 6.04 -7.23
N ASN A 43 -8.57 5.31 -7.82
CA ASN A 43 -8.29 5.44 -9.25
C ASN A 43 -8.99 4.30 -9.98
N ILE A 44 -9.87 4.63 -10.93
CA ILE A 44 -10.35 3.64 -11.90
C ILE A 44 -9.31 3.61 -13.03
N VAL A 45 -8.60 2.50 -13.16
CA VAL A 45 -7.50 2.31 -14.12
C VAL A 45 -7.81 1.08 -14.95
N ASN A 46 -7.92 1.27 -16.26
CA ASN A 46 -8.08 0.18 -17.23
C ASN A 46 -6.86 0.20 -18.16
N PHE A 47 -6.29 -0.97 -18.42
CA PHE A 47 -5.09 -1.10 -19.23
C PHE A 47 -5.38 -1.93 -20.49
N ILE A 48 -4.83 -1.48 -21.61
CA ILE A 48 -5.30 -1.85 -22.95
C ILE A 48 -4.16 -2.51 -23.72
N ARG A 49 -4.36 -3.77 -24.11
CA ARG A 49 -3.54 -4.48 -25.10
C ARG A 49 -4.29 -4.57 -26.43
N LEU A 50 -3.56 -4.68 -27.55
CA LEU A 50 -4.17 -4.90 -28.86
C LEU A 50 -4.60 -6.36 -29.06
N LEU A 51 -3.83 -7.31 -28.50
CA LEU A 51 -3.94 -8.74 -28.78
C LEU A 51 -3.72 -9.61 -27.53
N GLU A 52 -4.30 -10.81 -27.53
CA GLU A 52 -4.21 -11.77 -26.44
C GLU A 52 -3.87 -13.18 -27.00
N PRO A 53 -2.59 -13.56 -27.09
CA PRO A 53 -2.16 -14.76 -27.82
C PRO A 53 -2.30 -16.04 -26.98
N ARG A 54 -2.81 -15.95 -25.74
CA ARG A 54 -3.09 -17.10 -24.88
C ARG A 54 -4.41 -17.79 -25.22
N ASP A 55 -5.35 -17.07 -25.84
CA ASP A 55 -6.67 -17.58 -26.24
C ASP A 55 -7.11 -16.96 -27.57
N SER A 56 -7.27 -17.79 -28.60
CA SER A 56 -7.68 -17.36 -29.94
C SER A 56 -9.12 -16.83 -30.03
N ALA A 57 -9.97 -17.08 -29.02
CA ALA A 57 -11.30 -16.47 -28.95
C ALA A 57 -11.23 -14.98 -28.61
N ILE A 58 -10.14 -14.53 -27.97
CA ILE A 58 -9.93 -13.14 -27.55
C ILE A 58 -9.31 -12.34 -28.70
N THR A 59 -10.15 -12.04 -29.70
CA THR A 59 -9.75 -11.27 -30.88
C THR A 59 -9.53 -9.78 -30.56
N GLU A 60 -8.86 -9.06 -31.46
CA GLU A 60 -8.69 -7.60 -31.31
C GLU A 60 -10.03 -6.84 -31.22
N ASP A 61 -11.10 -7.34 -31.85
CA ASP A 61 -12.43 -6.72 -31.71
C ASP A 61 -13.00 -6.99 -30.31
N VAL A 62 -12.92 -8.21 -29.77
CA VAL A 62 -13.31 -8.51 -28.38
C VAL A 62 -12.58 -7.59 -27.39
N LEU A 63 -11.27 -7.42 -27.58
CA LEU A 63 -10.43 -6.52 -26.79
C LEU A 63 -10.84 -5.04 -26.93
N TYR A 64 -11.23 -4.61 -28.14
CA TYR A 64 -11.71 -3.25 -28.40
C TYR A 64 -13.11 -3.00 -27.81
N GLN A 65 -14.07 -3.90 -28.05
CA GLN A 65 -15.43 -3.81 -27.50
C GLN A 65 -15.41 -3.83 -25.97
N THR A 66 -14.49 -4.58 -25.35
CA THR A 66 -14.29 -4.56 -23.90
C THR A 66 -13.97 -3.16 -23.38
N VAL A 67 -13.08 -2.42 -24.04
CA VAL A 67 -12.78 -1.01 -23.69
C VAL A 67 -13.98 -0.09 -23.97
N VAL A 68 -14.73 -0.32 -25.05
CA VAL A 68 -15.98 0.40 -25.32
C VAL A 68 -16.97 0.22 -24.16
N LYS A 69 -17.16 -1.01 -23.65
CA LYS A 69 -18.04 -1.28 -22.51
C LYS A 69 -17.56 -0.69 -21.19
N GLN A 70 -16.25 -0.74 -20.90
CA GLN A 70 -15.65 -0.02 -19.78
C GLN A 70 -15.94 1.50 -19.87
N VAL A 71 -15.81 2.11 -21.06
CA VAL A 71 -16.15 3.53 -21.30
C VAL A 71 -17.65 3.80 -21.12
N GLU A 72 -18.52 2.93 -21.63
CA GLU A 72 -19.99 3.07 -21.50
C GLU A 72 -20.42 3.09 -20.03
N ILE A 73 -19.99 2.11 -19.22
CA ILE A 73 -20.40 2.02 -17.82
C ILE A 73 -19.81 3.15 -16.96
N MET A 74 -18.56 3.56 -17.21
CA MET A 74 -17.98 4.72 -16.52
C MET A 74 -18.75 6.01 -16.86
N LYS A 75 -19.12 6.21 -18.14
CA LYS A 75 -19.98 7.34 -18.55
C LYS A 75 -21.37 7.30 -17.91
N LYS A 76 -22.02 6.12 -17.86
CA LYS A 76 -23.34 5.90 -17.22
C LYS A 76 -23.35 6.44 -15.78
N TYR A 77 -22.28 6.22 -15.02
CA TYR A 77 -22.15 6.66 -13.63
C TYR A 77 -21.35 7.97 -13.42
N LYS A 78 -21.05 8.70 -14.51
CA LYS A 78 -20.27 9.96 -14.52
C LYS A 78 -18.90 9.82 -13.84
N LEU A 79 -18.29 8.64 -13.94
CA LEU A 79 -16.99 8.32 -13.36
C LEU A 79 -15.87 8.67 -14.35
N GLY A 80 -14.88 9.41 -13.85
CA GLY A 80 -13.59 9.59 -14.52
C GLY A 80 -12.64 8.43 -14.24
N GLY A 81 -11.49 8.43 -14.91
CA GLY A 81 -10.45 7.43 -14.68
C GLY A 81 -9.32 7.49 -15.72
N THR A 82 -8.49 6.46 -15.73
CA THR A 82 -7.23 6.41 -16.49
C THR A 82 -7.24 5.22 -17.45
N PHE A 83 -7.04 5.47 -18.75
CA PHE A 83 -6.81 4.43 -19.74
C PHE A 83 -5.32 4.38 -20.09
N LEU A 84 -4.67 3.24 -19.86
CA LEU A 84 -3.24 3.03 -20.08
C LEU A 84 -3.04 2.13 -21.31
N LEU A 85 -2.37 2.60 -22.35
CA LEU A 85 -2.19 1.83 -23.59
C LEU A 85 -0.85 1.10 -23.63
N GLN A 86 -0.87 -0.16 -24.02
CA GLN A 86 0.32 -0.84 -24.55
C GLN A 86 0.68 -0.22 -25.91
N TYR A 87 1.94 -0.34 -26.34
CA TYR A 87 2.42 0.33 -27.56
C TYR A 87 1.65 -0.07 -28.83
N ASP A 88 1.21 -1.31 -28.95
CA ASP A 88 0.40 -1.81 -30.06
C ASP A 88 -1.02 -1.20 -30.05
N ALA A 89 -1.68 -1.16 -28.89
CA ALA A 89 -2.96 -0.47 -28.70
C ALA A 89 -2.85 1.06 -28.93
N LEU A 90 -1.70 1.67 -28.61
CA LEU A 90 -1.41 3.08 -28.86
C LEU A 90 -1.41 3.41 -30.37
N ILE A 91 -0.87 2.53 -31.22
CA ILE A 91 -0.78 2.78 -32.66
C ILE A 91 -2.06 2.38 -33.42
N ASP A 92 -2.98 1.64 -32.80
CA ASP A 92 -4.26 1.25 -33.42
C ASP A 92 -5.23 2.44 -33.55
N PRO A 93 -5.81 2.69 -34.75
CA PRO A 93 -6.65 3.84 -35.00
C PRO A 93 -8.03 3.79 -34.32
N ARG A 94 -8.54 2.61 -33.94
CA ARG A 94 -9.81 2.44 -33.22
C ARG A 94 -9.68 2.97 -31.80
N TYR A 95 -8.64 2.53 -31.06
CA TYR A 95 -8.37 3.04 -29.70
C TYR A 95 -8.05 4.53 -29.72
N GLN A 96 -7.29 5.02 -30.70
CA GLN A 96 -7.05 6.46 -30.86
C GLN A 96 -8.35 7.24 -31.04
N LYS A 97 -9.26 6.79 -31.92
CA LYS A 97 -10.56 7.42 -32.15
C LYS A 97 -11.44 7.42 -30.88
N LEU A 98 -11.54 6.27 -30.21
CA LEU A 98 -12.34 6.10 -29.00
C LEU A 98 -11.86 7.01 -27.87
N LEU A 99 -10.57 6.98 -27.55
CA LEU A 99 -10.03 7.70 -26.40
C LEU A 99 -9.88 9.20 -26.64
N LYS A 100 -9.60 9.65 -27.88
CA LYS A 100 -9.63 11.09 -28.24
C LYS A 100 -11.00 11.73 -28.08
N ALA A 101 -12.08 10.94 -28.11
CA ALA A 101 -13.45 11.41 -27.89
C ALA A 101 -13.85 11.49 -26.39
N LEU A 102 -12.94 11.18 -25.46
CA LEU A 102 -13.19 11.30 -24.02
C LEU A 102 -12.82 12.71 -23.51
N PRO A 103 -13.63 13.31 -22.60
CA PRO A 103 -13.30 14.61 -22.03
C PRO A 103 -12.08 14.50 -21.11
N ARG A 104 -11.00 15.20 -21.48
CA ARG A 104 -9.72 15.22 -20.73
C ARG A 104 -9.82 15.78 -19.31
N THR A 105 -10.93 16.43 -18.96
CA THR A 105 -11.25 16.88 -17.60
C THR A 105 -11.71 15.75 -16.68
N SER A 106 -12.04 14.58 -17.23
CA SER A 106 -12.50 13.41 -16.48
C SER A 106 -11.70 12.15 -16.79
N PHE A 107 -11.10 12.05 -17.99
CA PHE A 107 -10.33 10.89 -18.41
C PHE A 107 -8.88 11.26 -18.72
N GLU A 108 -7.97 10.52 -18.10
CA GLU A 108 -6.55 10.52 -18.46
C GLU A 108 -6.27 9.41 -19.48
N ILE A 109 -5.37 9.72 -20.42
CA ILE A 109 -4.76 8.73 -21.30
C ILE A 109 -3.27 8.67 -20.92
N GLY A 110 -2.80 7.49 -20.54
CA GLY A 110 -1.43 7.23 -20.11
C GLY A 110 -0.84 5.99 -20.78
N ALA A 111 0.27 5.48 -20.23
CA ALA A 111 1.00 4.36 -20.81
C ALA A 111 0.94 3.09 -19.95
N TRP A 112 0.69 1.96 -20.60
CA TRP A 112 0.92 0.62 -20.05
C TRP A 112 2.26 0.11 -20.57
N TRP A 113 3.23 0.03 -19.67
CA TRP A 113 4.63 -0.27 -19.98
C TRP A 113 4.90 -1.78 -19.98
N GLU A 114 4.23 -2.45 -20.91
CA GLU A 114 4.63 -3.73 -21.48
C GLU A 114 5.09 -3.51 -22.92
N ILE A 115 6.03 -4.33 -23.38
CA ILE A 115 6.85 -4.09 -24.56
C ILE A 115 6.53 -5.15 -25.63
N PRO A 116 5.63 -4.86 -26.59
CA PRO A 116 5.30 -5.76 -27.70
C PRO A 116 6.28 -5.60 -28.88
N GLN A 117 6.28 -6.58 -29.78
CA GLN A 117 7.09 -6.65 -31.00
C GLN A 117 7.14 -5.33 -31.80
N PRO A 118 6.01 -4.64 -32.08
CA PRO A 118 6.05 -3.42 -32.90
C PRO A 118 6.84 -2.26 -32.25
N GLN A 119 6.97 -2.25 -30.92
CA GLN A 119 7.79 -1.27 -30.21
C GLN A 119 9.28 -1.60 -30.35
N VAL A 120 9.62 -2.88 -30.21
CA VAL A 120 10.99 -3.39 -30.23
C VAL A 120 11.62 -3.22 -31.61
N GLU A 121 10.89 -3.61 -32.66
CA GLU A 121 11.35 -3.48 -34.04
C GLU A 121 11.53 -2.01 -34.43
N LYS A 122 10.61 -1.12 -34.02
CA LYS A 122 10.73 0.32 -34.26
C LYS A 122 11.86 0.99 -33.47
N ALA A 123 12.25 0.44 -32.32
CA ALA A 123 13.46 0.84 -31.60
C ALA A 123 14.76 0.35 -32.27
N GLY A 124 14.67 -0.34 -33.41
CA GLY A 124 15.81 -0.94 -34.11
C GLY A 124 16.40 -2.12 -33.35
N LEU A 125 15.58 -2.83 -32.58
CA LEU A 125 15.95 -4.00 -31.79
C LEU A 125 15.28 -5.26 -32.37
N LYS A 126 15.92 -6.41 -32.17
CA LYS A 126 15.36 -7.70 -32.61
C LYS A 126 14.32 -8.20 -31.60
N TRP A 127 13.11 -8.49 -32.05
CA TRP A 127 12.11 -9.18 -31.23
C TRP A 127 12.55 -10.59 -30.85
N ARG A 128 12.18 -11.02 -29.63
CA ARG A 128 12.60 -12.29 -29.02
C ARG A 128 11.44 -13.14 -28.48
N GLY A 129 10.20 -12.67 -28.66
CA GLY A 129 8.98 -13.34 -28.19
C GLY A 129 8.47 -14.41 -29.13
N ARG A 130 7.59 -15.26 -28.58
CA ARG A 130 6.90 -16.34 -29.31
C ARG A 130 5.73 -15.82 -30.15
N TYR A 131 5.19 -14.67 -29.76
CA TYR A 131 4.04 -13.99 -30.38
C TYR A 131 4.34 -12.48 -30.43
N PRO A 132 3.53 -11.65 -31.12
CA PRO A 132 3.74 -10.20 -31.18
C PRO A 132 3.66 -9.47 -29.83
N TRP A 133 3.09 -10.09 -28.80
CA TRP A 133 3.31 -9.74 -27.39
C TRP A 133 3.59 -11.02 -26.61
N ASP A 134 4.59 -11.00 -25.72
CA ASP A 134 4.98 -12.16 -24.92
C ASP A 134 5.17 -11.74 -23.46
N TRP A 135 4.29 -12.23 -22.59
CA TRP A 135 4.19 -11.86 -21.16
C TRP A 135 5.34 -12.39 -20.27
N ARG A 136 6.41 -12.94 -20.84
CA ARG A 136 7.59 -13.39 -20.08
C ARG A 136 8.45 -12.20 -19.64
N ALA A 137 8.97 -12.23 -18.41
CA ALA A 137 9.73 -11.13 -17.81
C ALA A 137 10.96 -10.68 -18.64
N ASN A 138 11.66 -11.62 -19.28
CA ASN A 138 12.81 -11.35 -20.15
C ASN A 138 12.47 -10.83 -21.57
N ILE A 139 11.18 -10.68 -21.91
CA ILE A 139 10.73 -10.34 -23.27
C ILE A 139 9.76 -9.16 -23.26
N GLY A 140 8.63 -9.28 -22.56
CA GLY A 140 7.56 -8.27 -22.54
C GLY A 140 7.80 -7.10 -21.59
N PHE A 141 8.92 -7.09 -20.84
CA PHE A 141 9.19 -6.10 -19.80
C PHE A 141 10.60 -5.53 -19.89
N SER A 142 10.73 -4.31 -19.38
CA SER A 142 12.00 -3.55 -19.35
C SER A 142 13.17 -4.31 -18.73
N THR A 143 12.91 -5.20 -17.76
CA THR A 143 13.93 -6.05 -17.13
C THR A 143 14.65 -6.96 -18.12
N GLY A 144 14.02 -7.38 -19.22
CA GLY A 144 14.65 -8.16 -20.30
C GLY A 144 15.61 -7.38 -21.21
N TYR A 145 15.69 -6.05 -21.09
CA TYR A 145 16.48 -5.19 -21.95
C TYR A 145 17.61 -4.51 -21.16
N THR A 146 18.73 -4.24 -21.82
CA THR A 146 19.82 -3.45 -21.23
C THR A 146 19.40 -1.98 -21.04
N PRO A 147 20.05 -1.20 -20.15
CA PRO A 147 19.71 0.20 -19.93
C PRO A 147 19.61 1.04 -21.23
N LYS A 148 20.55 0.87 -22.18
CA LYS A 148 20.53 1.57 -23.47
C LYS A 148 19.37 1.14 -24.38
N GLU A 149 18.95 -0.12 -24.32
CA GLU A 149 17.77 -0.59 -25.05
C GLU A 149 16.49 -0.05 -24.42
N ARG A 150 16.40 0.01 -23.07
CA ARG A 150 15.27 0.63 -22.35
C ARG A 150 15.08 2.08 -22.77
N GLU A 151 16.15 2.87 -22.85
CA GLU A 151 16.10 4.26 -23.33
C GLU A 151 15.47 4.38 -24.73
N LYS A 152 15.93 3.57 -25.70
CA LYS A 152 15.36 3.56 -27.06
C LYS A 152 13.88 3.19 -27.08
N LEU A 153 13.50 2.17 -26.32
CA LEU A 153 12.11 1.69 -26.23
C LEU A 153 11.19 2.78 -25.63
N ILE A 154 11.68 3.49 -24.61
CA ILE A 154 10.94 4.61 -23.97
C ILE A 154 10.83 5.77 -24.96
N ASP A 155 11.92 6.11 -25.64
CA ASP A 155 11.94 7.20 -26.63
C ASP A 155 10.95 6.96 -27.78
N VAL A 156 10.89 5.74 -28.31
CA VAL A 156 9.89 5.34 -29.32
C VAL A 156 8.47 5.52 -28.79
N TYR A 157 8.16 4.91 -27.64
CA TYR A 157 6.82 4.98 -27.05
C TYR A 157 6.37 6.42 -26.84
N MET A 158 7.22 7.23 -26.21
CA MET A 158 6.91 8.63 -25.87
C MET A 158 6.76 9.51 -27.12
N THR A 159 7.57 9.26 -28.16
CA THR A 159 7.49 9.98 -29.43
C THR A 159 6.16 9.70 -30.15
N ASP A 160 5.75 8.44 -30.24
CA ASP A 160 4.49 8.08 -30.89
C ASP A 160 3.28 8.49 -30.06
N PHE A 161 3.34 8.36 -28.73
CA PHE A 161 2.28 8.86 -27.85
C PHE A 161 2.05 10.36 -28.07
N LYS A 162 3.13 11.16 -28.14
CA LYS A 162 3.05 12.59 -28.44
C LYS A 162 2.55 12.86 -29.86
N LYS A 163 2.95 12.06 -30.86
CA LYS A 163 2.44 12.17 -32.24
C LYS A 163 0.93 11.91 -32.31
N VAL A 164 0.45 10.94 -31.54
CA VAL A 164 -0.97 10.54 -31.51
C VAL A 164 -1.83 11.54 -30.72
N PHE A 165 -1.44 11.89 -29.50
CA PHE A 165 -2.28 12.66 -28.57
C PHE A 165 -1.88 14.13 -28.39
N GLY A 166 -0.72 14.56 -28.91
CA GLY A 166 -0.22 15.94 -28.85
C GLY A 166 0.57 16.30 -27.58
N TYR A 167 0.69 15.39 -26.61
CA TYR A 167 1.39 15.58 -25.33
C TYR A 167 2.06 14.27 -24.90
N TYR A 168 3.04 14.32 -23.99
CA TYR A 168 3.62 13.11 -23.38
C TYR A 168 2.71 12.57 -22.26
N PRO A 169 2.61 11.24 -22.06
CA PRO A 169 1.77 10.65 -21.03
C PRO A 169 2.22 11.11 -19.65
N LYS A 170 1.26 11.30 -18.74
CA LYS A 170 1.50 11.82 -17.39
C LYS A 170 1.66 10.71 -16.37
N SER A 171 0.91 9.64 -16.56
CA SER A 171 1.06 8.38 -15.83
C SER A 171 1.60 7.26 -16.71
N VAL A 172 2.49 6.45 -16.15
CA VAL A 172 3.03 5.23 -16.76
C VAL A 172 2.98 4.11 -15.73
N ALA A 173 2.24 3.03 -16.00
CA ALA A 173 2.21 1.86 -15.10
C ALA A 173 2.56 0.58 -15.85
N SER A 174 2.90 -0.46 -15.10
CA SER A 174 3.09 -1.84 -15.57
C SER A 174 2.92 -2.75 -14.35
N TRP A 175 2.98 -4.06 -14.51
CA TRP A 175 3.11 -4.95 -13.35
C TRP A 175 4.36 -4.61 -12.52
N PHE A 176 5.45 -4.23 -13.18
CA PHE A 176 6.65 -3.65 -12.59
C PHE A 176 7.40 -2.78 -13.61
N ILE A 177 8.06 -1.73 -13.13
CA ILE A 177 8.98 -0.89 -13.92
C ILE A 177 10.29 -0.83 -13.15
N ASP A 178 11.43 -1.09 -13.78
CA ASP A 178 12.72 -1.00 -13.12
C ASP A 178 13.12 0.46 -12.80
N SER A 179 14.00 0.66 -11.81
CA SER A 179 14.38 2.00 -11.36
C SER A 179 15.10 2.84 -12.43
N TYR A 180 15.77 2.21 -13.41
CA TYR A 180 16.43 2.93 -14.49
C TYR A 180 15.40 3.48 -15.48
N SER A 181 14.48 2.63 -15.96
CA SER A 181 13.38 3.04 -16.83
C SER A 181 12.54 4.16 -16.21
N LEU A 182 12.11 3.97 -14.96
CA LEU A 182 11.26 4.95 -14.26
C LEU A 182 11.98 6.30 -14.08
N LYS A 183 13.28 6.27 -13.71
CA LYS A 183 14.10 7.48 -13.58
C LYS A 183 14.26 8.19 -14.92
N TYR A 184 14.50 7.46 -16.01
CA TYR A 184 14.65 8.02 -17.35
C TYR A 184 13.35 8.68 -17.84
N MET A 185 12.21 8.00 -17.69
CA MET A 185 10.88 8.57 -17.98
C MET A 185 10.63 9.87 -17.18
N TYR A 186 10.98 9.89 -15.89
CA TYR A 186 10.88 11.11 -15.07
C TYR A 186 11.79 12.24 -15.57
N GLN A 187 13.08 11.95 -15.79
CA GLN A 187 14.08 12.97 -16.11
C GLN A 187 13.87 13.58 -17.50
N LYS A 188 13.46 12.77 -18.50
CA LYS A 188 13.33 13.21 -19.90
C LYS A 188 11.90 13.58 -20.31
N TYR A 189 10.89 12.88 -19.77
CA TYR A 189 9.49 13.04 -20.18
C TYR A 189 8.58 13.61 -19.09
N HIS A 190 9.10 13.79 -17.87
CA HIS A 190 8.42 14.47 -16.76
C HIS A 190 7.06 13.86 -16.41
N ILE A 191 7.01 12.52 -16.40
CA ILE A 191 5.88 11.76 -15.84
C ILE A 191 5.69 12.14 -14.36
N VAL A 192 4.45 12.09 -13.88
CA VAL A 192 4.06 12.58 -12.54
C VAL A 192 3.48 11.50 -11.64
N ALA A 193 3.11 10.35 -12.20
CA ALA A 193 2.65 9.17 -11.47
C ALA A 193 3.14 7.88 -12.13
N SER A 194 3.27 6.83 -11.32
CA SER A 194 3.50 5.47 -11.75
C SER A 194 2.62 4.52 -10.92
N ALA A 195 2.41 3.30 -11.39
CA ALA A 195 1.82 2.25 -10.56
C ALA A 195 2.45 0.88 -10.84
N ASN A 196 2.34 -0.04 -9.87
CA ASN A 196 2.80 -1.42 -9.99
C ASN A 196 1.87 -2.42 -9.29
N CYS A 197 1.98 -3.70 -9.64
CA CYS A 197 1.17 -4.78 -9.05
C CYS A 197 1.33 -4.81 -7.53
N LYS A 198 0.26 -5.16 -6.78
CA LYS A 198 0.29 -5.48 -5.35
C LYS A 198 1.37 -6.51 -4.98
N ASP A 199 1.50 -6.83 -3.70
CA ASP A 199 2.33 -7.97 -3.31
C ASP A 199 1.78 -9.27 -3.93
N GLN A 200 2.71 -10.06 -4.46
CA GLN A 200 2.43 -11.24 -5.26
C GLN A 200 3.67 -12.14 -5.26
N TYR A 201 3.47 -13.44 -5.12
CA TYR A 201 4.55 -14.43 -5.11
C TYR A 201 4.30 -15.53 -6.14
N GLY A 202 5.19 -15.68 -7.12
CA GLY A 202 5.17 -16.74 -8.15
C GLY A 202 4.06 -16.64 -9.22
N THR A 203 3.04 -15.81 -9.02
CA THR A 203 1.90 -15.66 -9.92
C THR A 203 2.28 -14.79 -11.13
N ASP A 204 1.82 -15.21 -12.32
CA ASP A 204 2.13 -14.62 -13.65
C ASP A 204 3.61 -14.59 -14.07
N GLY A 205 4.49 -15.23 -13.30
CA GLY A 205 5.93 -15.22 -13.57
C GLY A 205 6.66 -14.02 -12.94
N TYR A 206 6.08 -13.36 -11.94
CA TYR A 206 6.82 -12.37 -11.18
C TYR A 206 6.50 -12.42 -9.68
N THR A 207 7.53 -12.11 -8.89
CA THR A 207 7.42 -11.99 -7.43
C THR A 207 7.76 -10.56 -7.04
N LEU A 208 6.79 -9.85 -6.49
CA LEU A 208 6.96 -8.57 -5.82
C LEU A 208 6.59 -8.82 -4.36
N TRP A 209 7.59 -8.98 -3.50
CA TRP A 209 7.34 -9.44 -2.13
C TRP A 209 8.10 -8.65 -1.06
N GLY A 210 7.36 -8.11 -0.09
CA GLY A 210 7.93 -7.40 1.06
C GLY A 210 7.91 -5.88 0.97
N GLY A 211 7.47 -5.30 -0.14
CA GLY A 211 7.51 -3.85 -0.42
C GLY A 211 6.45 -3.03 0.32
N TYR A 212 6.37 -1.74 0.02
CA TYR A 212 5.33 -0.86 0.57
C TYR A 212 3.93 -1.42 0.22
N TRP A 213 3.12 -1.80 1.20
CA TRP A 213 2.03 -2.76 0.99
C TRP A 213 0.89 -2.23 0.10
N ASN A 214 0.32 -1.06 0.43
CA ASN A 214 -0.73 -0.38 -0.33
C ASN A 214 -0.43 1.15 -0.37
N GLN A 215 -1.32 1.98 -0.90
CA GLN A 215 -1.13 3.41 -1.11
C GLN A 215 0.00 3.71 -2.09
N ALA A 216 0.89 4.66 -1.78
CA ALA A 216 1.95 5.07 -2.70
C ALA A 216 3.22 5.53 -1.98
N TYR A 217 4.34 5.37 -2.67
CA TYR A 217 5.68 5.67 -2.17
C TYR A 217 6.56 6.26 -3.28
N TYR A 218 7.54 7.06 -2.90
CA TYR A 218 8.68 7.38 -3.74
C TYR A 218 9.73 6.26 -3.68
N PRO A 219 10.12 5.67 -4.81
CA PRO A 219 11.10 4.60 -4.86
C PRO A 219 12.54 5.09 -4.81
N SER A 220 13.46 4.20 -4.40
CA SER A 220 14.90 4.40 -4.51
C SER A 220 15.36 4.46 -5.97
N LYS A 221 16.36 5.30 -6.24
CA LYS A 221 17.04 5.40 -7.55
C LYS A 221 17.65 4.09 -8.05
N ILE A 222 17.90 3.11 -7.17
CA ILE A 222 18.52 1.82 -7.51
C ILE A 222 17.61 0.61 -7.27
N ASN A 223 16.38 0.81 -6.79
CA ASN A 223 15.41 -0.27 -6.63
C ASN A 223 14.00 0.33 -6.60
N SER A 224 13.22 0.09 -7.65
CA SER A 224 11.88 0.68 -7.82
C SER A 224 10.84 0.10 -6.87
N TYR A 225 11.11 -1.06 -6.26
CA TYR A 225 10.22 -1.69 -5.28
C TYR A 225 10.54 -1.28 -3.83
N MET A 226 11.70 -0.64 -3.63
CA MET A 226 12.17 -0.18 -2.33
C MET A 226 11.83 1.31 -2.14
N PRO A 227 11.16 1.73 -1.05
CA PRO A 227 11.02 3.14 -0.72
C PRO A 227 12.36 3.83 -0.52
N ALA A 228 12.48 5.07 -1.01
CA ALA A 228 13.63 5.92 -0.71
C ALA A 228 13.52 6.46 0.71
N GLN A 229 14.61 6.37 1.47
CA GLN A 229 14.72 6.93 2.81
C GLN A 229 14.93 8.44 2.79
N ASN A 230 15.30 9.07 1.67
CA ASN A 230 15.41 10.53 1.56
C ASN A 230 15.23 11.08 0.13
N ALA A 231 14.94 12.38 0.03
CA ALA A 231 14.68 13.06 -1.24
C ALA A 231 15.87 13.08 -2.22
N ALA A 232 17.11 13.04 -1.73
CA ALA A 232 18.29 12.97 -2.60
C ALA A 232 18.47 11.57 -3.24
N ASN A 233 17.92 10.52 -2.64
CA ASN A 233 18.00 9.14 -3.15
C ASN A 233 16.71 8.63 -3.81
N GLN A 234 15.64 9.43 -3.81
CA GLN A 234 14.37 9.07 -4.44
C GLN A 234 14.29 9.39 -5.94
N ILE A 235 13.51 8.61 -6.68
CA ILE A 235 12.91 9.06 -7.95
C ILE A 235 11.62 9.79 -7.55
N PRO A 236 11.45 11.09 -7.85
CA PRO A 236 10.33 11.89 -7.35
C PRO A 236 9.05 11.71 -8.19
N VAL A 237 8.71 10.45 -8.46
CA VAL A 237 7.45 9.97 -9.06
C VAL A 237 6.87 8.95 -8.09
N PRO A 238 5.66 9.15 -7.54
CA PRO A 238 5.04 8.19 -6.66
C PRO A 238 4.62 6.95 -7.45
N ILE A 239 4.89 5.77 -6.89
CA ILE A 239 4.36 4.49 -7.36
C ILE A 239 3.14 4.15 -6.51
N PHE A 240 1.95 4.07 -7.12
CA PHE A 240 0.72 3.59 -6.50
C PHE A 240 0.62 2.05 -6.60
N ARG A 241 0.13 1.40 -5.53
CA ARG A 241 -0.05 -0.06 -5.48
C ARG A 241 -1.42 -0.44 -6.05
N MET A 242 -1.46 -1.25 -7.11
CA MET A 242 -2.70 -1.60 -7.84
C MET A 242 -3.45 -2.80 -7.24
N LEU A 243 -4.59 -3.13 -7.83
CA LEU A 243 -5.41 -4.34 -7.60
C LEU A 243 -5.97 -4.45 -6.18
N GLY A 244 -6.75 -3.44 -5.75
CA GLY A 244 -7.22 -3.24 -4.36
C GLY A 244 -7.34 -4.51 -3.51
N SER A 245 -6.26 -4.83 -2.79
CA SER A 245 -6.03 -6.14 -2.18
C SER A 245 -6.85 -6.33 -0.91
N ASP A 246 -7.39 -7.54 -0.69
CA ASP A 246 -7.97 -7.89 0.61
C ASP A 246 -6.91 -7.73 1.72
N PRO A 247 -7.12 -6.85 2.72
CA PRO A 247 -6.15 -6.59 3.79
C PRO A 247 -5.96 -7.79 4.73
N ILE A 248 -6.92 -8.71 4.79
CA ILE A 248 -6.92 -9.88 5.66
C ILE A 248 -6.51 -11.13 4.86
N ARG A 249 -7.25 -11.46 3.79
CA ARG A 249 -7.19 -12.76 3.11
C ARG A 249 -6.05 -12.90 2.10
N GLN A 250 -5.72 -11.85 1.33
CA GLN A 250 -4.72 -11.96 0.25
C GLN A 250 -3.39 -12.49 0.76
N TYR A 251 -2.91 -11.97 1.90
CA TYR A 251 -1.59 -12.28 2.41
C TYR A 251 -1.37 -13.77 2.66
N ASP A 252 -2.34 -14.43 3.32
CA ASP A 252 -2.29 -15.85 3.65
C ASP A 252 -2.97 -16.73 2.54
N ASN A 253 -3.24 -16.20 1.34
CA ASN A 253 -3.94 -16.96 0.29
C ASN A 253 -2.99 -17.91 -0.47
N GLY A 254 -3.17 -19.22 -0.27
CA GLY A 254 -2.31 -20.25 -0.86
C GLY A 254 -1.02 -20.49 -0.08
N LEU A 255 -1.09 -20.59 1.25
CA LEU A 255 0.07 -20.98 2.06
C LEU A 255 0.60 -22.36 1.65
N GLY A 256 1.92 -22.43 1.40
CA GLY A 256 2.61 -23.66 1.00
C GLY A 256 2.42 -24.08 -0.46
N THR A 257 1.75 -23.28 -1.30
CA THR A 257 1.73 -23.48 -2.76
C THR A 257 2.93 -22.78 -3.41
N THR A 258 3.12 -22.97 -4.72
CA THR A 258 4.14 -22.25 -5.52
C THR A 258 3.69 -20.86 -5.98
N ARG A 259 2.42 -20.51 -5.78
CA ARG A 259 1.79 -19.28 -6.30
C ARG A 259 0.73 -18.76 -5.33
N GLN A 260 0.84 -17.49 -4.95
CA GLN A 260 -0.20 -16.83 -4.14
C GLN A 260 -1.48 -16.69 -4.96
N GLY A 261 -2.62 -17.04 -4.36
CA GLY A 261 -3.93 -16.79 -4.98
C GLY A 261 -4.27 -15.30 -4.98
N VAL A 262 -5.43 -14.95 -5.54
CA VAL A 262 -5.83 -13.56 -5.77
C VAL A 262 -7.20 -13.28 -5.15
N VAL A 263 -7.24 -12.30 -4.24
CA VAL A 263 -8.43 -11.74 -3.59
C VAL A 263 -8.29 -10.21 -3.62
N THR A 264 -8.81 -9.61 -4.67
CA THR A 264 -8.61 -8.20 -5.05
C THR A 264 -9.89 -7.57 -5.55
N LEU A 265 -9.92 -6.25 -5.70
CA LEU A 265 -10.99 -5.49 -6.36
C LEU A 265 -11.11 -5.75 -7.88
N GLU A 266 -10.32 -6.63 -8.47
CA GLU A 266 -10.39 -6.95 -9.90
C GLU A 266 -11.78 -7.58 -10.23
N PRO A 267 -12.59 -6.94 -11.09
CA PRO A 267 -13.98 -7.33 -11.35
C PRO A 267 -14.23 -8.79 -11.77
N VAL A 268 -13.19 -9.46 -12.27
CA VAL A 268 -13.23 -10.82 -12.83
C VAL A 268 -13.23 -11.92 -11.77
N TYR A 269 -12.74 -11.64 -10.56
CA TYR A 269 -12.62 -12.67 -9.53
C TYR A 269 -13.91 -12.86 -8.75
N LYS A 270 -14.49 -14.06 -8.88
CA LYS A 270 -15.70 -14.52 -8.16
C LYS A 270 -15.58 -14.46 -6.63
N PHE A 271 -14.36 -14.40 -6.10
CA PHE A 271 -14.06 -14.26 -4.68
C PHE A 271 -13.18 -13.00 -4.50
N GLY A 272 -13.81 -11.83 -4.56
CA GLY A 272 -13.13 -10.54 -4.71
C GLY A 272 -14.03 -9.53 -5.42
N GLY A 273 -13.48 -8.81 -6.40
CA GLY A 273 -14.15 -7.72 -7.12
C GLY A 273 -15.41 -8.11 -7.92
N GLY A 274 -15.60 -9.40 -8.20
CA GLY A 274 -16.81 -9.96 -8.80
C GLY A 274 -17.87 -10.42 -7.77
N ASP A 275 -17.64 -10.22 -6.47
CA ASP A 275 -18.56 -10.56 -5.39
C ASP A 275 -19.13 -9.31 -4.70
N ALA A 276 -20.46 -9.28 -4.51
CA ALA A 276 -21.15 -8.10 -4.01
C ALA A 276 -20.97 -7.92 -2.48
N GLU A 277 -20.90 -9.00 -1.71
CA GLU A 277 -20.73 -8.92 -0.26
C GLU A 277 -19.32 -8.43 0.07
N TRP A 278 -18.30 -9.05 -0.56
CA TRP A 278 -16.90 -8.67 -0.43
C TRP A 278 -16.65 -7.23 -0.89
N VAL A 279 -17.19 -6.81 -2.03
CA VAL A 279 -17.00 -5.43 -2.53
C VAL A 279 -17.63 -4.40 -1.58
N ASN A 280 -18.84 -4.66 -1.06
CA ASN A 280 -19.47 -3.75 -0.09
C ASN A 280 -18.69 -3.69 1.23
N TRP A 281 -18.23 -4.84 1.75
CA TRP A 281 -17.36 -4.89 2.93
C TRP A 281 -16.05 -4.13 2.71
N PHE A 282 -15.35 -4.38 1.60
CA PHE A 282 -14.07 -3.73 1.30
C PHE A 282 -14.23 -2.21 1.26
N PHE A 283 -15.24 -1.69 0.56
CA PHE A 283 -15.48 -0.25 0.50
C PHE A 283 -16.00 0.34 1.82
N LYS A 284 -16.71 -0.43 2.64
CA LYS A 284 -17.10 -0.03 3.99
C LYS A 284 -15.86 0.16 4.88
N SER A 285 -15.00 -0.86 5.00
CA SER A 285 -13.73 -0.74 5.73
C SER A 285 -12.85 0.37 5.16
N PHE A 286 -12.72 0.44 3.82
CA PHE A 286 -11.93 1.48 3.14
C PHE A 286 -12.36 2.90 3.53
N THR A 287 -13.66 3.17 3.64
CA THR A 287 -14.20 4.51 3.91
C THR A 287 -14.38 4.83 5.40
N GLU A 288 -14.82 3.86 6.21
CA GLU A 288 -15.21 4.07 7.60
C GLU A 288 -14.09 3.81 8.61
N ASP A 289 -13.17 2.88 8.34
CA ASP A 289 -12.10 2.56 9.29
C ASP A 289 -10.99 3.62 9.32
N LYS A 290 -10.30 3.73 10.47
CA LYS A 290 -9.18 4.65 10.67
C LYS A 290 -8.02 4.30 9.72
N ALA A 291 -7.42 5.33 9.12
CA ALA A 291 -6.23 5.20 8.29
C ALA A 291 -5.34 6.42 8.53
N LEU A 292 -4.03 6.22 8.51
CA LEU A 292 -3.01 7.27 8.65
C LEU A 292 -2.61 7.80 7.27
N GLY A 293 -2.40 9.12 7.14
CA GLY A 293 -1.93 9.77 5.92
C GLY A 293 -3.03 9.88 4.84
N PHE A 294 -3.35 8.77 4.18
CA PHE A 294 -4.47 8.61 3.25
C PHE A 294 -4.77 7.12 3.05
N ASN A 295 -5.97 6.79 2.59
CA ASN A 295 -6.26 5.46 2.04
C ASN A 295 -6.42 5.55 0.52
N TYR A 296 -6.02 4.47 -0.18
CA TYR A 296 -6.01 4.39 -1.63
C TYR A 296 -6.36 2.97 -2.09
N THR A 297 -7.04 2.89 -3.23
CA THR A 297 -7.26 1.65 -3.95
C THR A 297 -7.36 1.92 -5.45
N GLN A 298 -7.03 0.91 -6.27
CA GLN A 298 -7.31 0.90 -7.70
C GLN A 298 -8.44 -0.11 -8.00
N ALA A 299 -9.35 0.32 -8.87
CA ALA A 299 -10.43 -0.48 -9.46
C ALA A 299 -10.34 -0.41 -11.00
N GLY A 300 -11.07 -1.26 -11.71
CA GLY A 300 -10.91 -1.44 -13.17
C GLY A 300 -9.96 -2.59 -13.52
N GLN A 301 -9.90 -2.95 -14.80
CA GLN A 301 -9.28 -4.21 -15.28
C GLN A 301 -8.55 -4.02 -16.62
N GLU A 302 -7.59 -4.90 -16.93
CA GLU A 302 -7.14 -5.10 -18.30
C GLU A 302 -8.25 -5.60 -19.22
N ASN A 303 -8.25 -5.12 -20.47
CA ASN A 303 -9.17 -5.63 -21.49
C ASN A 303 -8.91 -7.10 -21.86
N SER A 304 -7.71 -7.64 -21.61
CA SER A 304 -7.35 -9.07 -21.80
C SER A 304 -8.30 -10.06 -21.11
N PHE A 305 -9.03 -9.67 -20.06
CA PHE A 305 -10.01 -10.57 -19.43
C PHE A 305 -11.37 -10.62 -20.16
N THR A 306 -11.62 -9.76 -21.15
CA THR A 306 -12.89 -9.58 -21.88
C THR A 306 -14.05 -9.05 -21.03
N TRP A 307 -15.01 -8.40 -21.69
CA TRP A 307 -16.21 -7.85 -21.02
C TRP A 307 -17.02 -8.93 -20.30
N ASP A 308 -17.32 -10.04 -20.96
CA ASP A 308 -18.20 -11.12 -20.47
C ASP A 308 -17.70 -11.80 -19.18
N ALA A 309 -16.41 -11.65 -18.83
CA ALA A 309 -15.86 -12.13 -17.56
C ALA A 309 -15.83 -11.07 -16.45
N MET A 310 -15.91 -9.77 -16.79
CA MET A 310 -15.74 -8.65 -15.86
C MET A 310 -17.02 -7.85 -15.62
N ASP A 311 -18.04 -8.01 -16.47
CA ASP A 311 -19.26 -7.19 -16.50
C ASP A 311 -19.96 -7.13 -15.13
N LYS A 312 -20.22 -8.28 -14.50
CA LYS A 312 -20.83 -8.41 -13.17
C LYS A 312 -20.08 -7.59 -12.12
N GLY A 313 -18.74 -7.68 -12.09
CA GLY A 313 -17.93 -6.92 -11.14
C GLY A 313 -17.97 -5.41 -11.42
N PHE A 314 -18.01 -5.00 -12.68
CA PHE A 314 -18.22 -3.60 -13.06
C PHE A 314 -19.63 -3.09 -12.67
N GLU A 315 -20.66 -3.90 -12.87
CA GLU A 315 -22.04 -3.59 -12.47
C GLU A 315 -22.24 -3.49 -10.95
N ILE A 316 -21.44 -4.21 -10.16
CA ILE A 316 -21.38 -4.05 -8.70
C ILE A 316 -20.60 -2.78 -8.33
N GLN A 317 -19.37 -2.63 -8.85
CA GLN A 317 -18.42 -1.63 -8.36
C GLN A 317 -18.73 -0.20 -8.83
N MET A 318 -19.07 0.01 -10.11
CA MET A 318 -19.27 1.36 -10.66
C MET A 318 -20.40 2.14 -9.97
N PRO A 319 -21.62 1.61 -9.77
CA PRO A 319 -22.65 2.34 -9.01
C PRO A 319 -22.25 2.59 -7.56
N LEU A 320 -21.54 1.66 -6.90
CA LEU A 320 -21.07 1.84 -5.52
C LEU A 320 -20.04 2.97 -5.41
N ILE A 321 -19.02 2.97 -6.29
CA ILE A 321 -17.99 4.01 -6.34
C ILE A 321 -18.63 5.38 -6.64
N ALA A 322 -19.58 5.44 -7.58
CA ALA A 322 -20.31 6.68 -7.88
C ALA A 322 -21.12 7.19 -6.68
N ARG A 323 -21.85 6.30 -5.99
CA ARG A 323 -22.58 6.65 -4.75
C ARG A 323 -21.63 7.17 -3.66
N LEU A 324 -20.51 6.49 -3.41
CA LEU A 324 -19.54 6.92 -2.38
C LEU A 324 -18.84 8.25 -2.72
N ARG A 325 -18.64 8.54 -4.01
CA ARG A 325 -18.17 9.85 -4.50
C ARG A 325 -19.20 10.95 -4.22
N ASP A 326 -20.46 10.67 -4.52
CA ASP A 326 -21.57 11.62 -4.36
C ASP A 326 -21.93 11.84 -2.87
N GLU A 327 -21.71 10.84 -2.02
CA GLU A 327 -21.72 10.93 -0.55
C GLU A 327 -20.47 11.62 0.04
N HIS A 328 -19.53 12.07 -0.81
CA HIS A 328 -18.23 12.66 -0.44
C HIS A 328 -17.34 11.77 0.47
N LYS A 329 -17.58 10.46 0.49
CA LYS A 329 -16.77 9.47 1.24
C LYS A 329 -15.46 9.11 0.52
N ILE A 330 -15.40 9.27 -0.80
CA ILE A 330 -14.19 9.05 -1.61
C ILE A 330 -13.97 10.17 -2.63
N ARG A 331 -12.72 10.33 -3.04
CA ARG A 331 -12.32 11.04 -4.25
C ARG A 331 -12.08 10.01 -5.35
N VAL A 332 -12.75 10.17 -6.50
CA VAL A 332 -12.44 9.41 -7.72
C VAL A 332 -11.54 10.28 -8.57
N GLU A 333 -10.31 9.83 -8.79
CA GLU A 333 -9.24 10.63 -9.40
C GLU A 333 -8.59 9.89 -10.58
N THR A 334 -7.99 10.64 -11.51
CA THR A 334 -7.03 10.07 -12.47
C THR A 334 -5.67 9.85 -11.79
N MET A 335 -4.81 9.02 -12.37
CA MET A 335 -3.47 8.77 -11.84
C MET A 335 -2.62 10.05 -11.82
N GLU A 336 -2.71 10.91 -12.84
CA GLU A 336 -2.07 12.23 -12.89
C GLU A 336 -2.54 13.10 -11.72
N THR A 337 -3.85 13.12 -11.45
CA THR A 337 -4.43 13.89 -10.35
C THR A 337 -3.87 13.43 -9.01
N SER A 338 -3.87 12.11 -8.78
CA SER A 338 -3.34 11.53 -7.54
C SER A 338 -1.82 11.74 -7.42
N GLY A 339 -1.04 11.63 -8.50
CA GLY A 339 0.40 11.84 -8.48
C GLY A 339 0.80 13.30 -8.23
N LEU A 340 0.10 14.25 -8.87
CA LEU A 340 0.27 15.69 -8.62
C LEU A 340 -0.14 16.06 -7.18
N TRP A 341 -1.25 15.52 -6.68
CA TRP A 341 -1.68 15.69 -5.29
C TRP A 341 -0.64 15.15 -4.31
N PHE A 342 -0.17 13.91 -4.50
CA PHE A 342 0.81 13.27 -3.62
C PHE A 342 2.11 14.08 -3.59
N LYS A 343 2.59 14.55 -4.75
CA LYS A 343 3.80 15.38 -4.86
C LYS A 343 3.66 16.78 -4.27
N LYS A 344 2.46 17.35 -4.26
CA LYS A 344 2.17 18.60 -3.56
C LYS A 344 2.16 18.40 -2.04
N GLN A 345 1.66 17.24 -1.57
CA GLN A 345 1.45 16.95 -0.17
C GLN A 345 2.72 16.43 0.55
N TYR A 346 3.51 15.60 -0.13
CA TYR A 346 4.60 14.83 0.48
C TYR A 346 5.94 15.07 -0.22
N LYS A 347 6.95 15.49 0.54
CA LYS A 347 8.34 15.67 0.04
C LYS A 347 9.08 14.34 -0.11
N VAL A 348 8.76 13.39 0.75
CA VAL A 348 9.28 12.01 0.83
C VAL A 348 8.11 11.06 1.10
N THR A 349 8.31 9.75 0.95
CA THR A 349 7.28 8.75 1.26
C THR A 349 6.76 8.92 2.69
N PRO A 350 5.45 9.13 2.90
CA PRO A 350 4.88 9.31 4.24
C PRO A 350 4.72 7.98 4.99
N ALA A 351 4.38 8.07 6.27
CA ALA A 351 3.76 6.96 6.98
C ALA A 351 2.27 6.85 6.58
N THR A 352 1.78 5.63 6.32
CA THR A 352 0.36 5.36 6.06
C THR A 352 -0.11 4.11 6.80
N SER A 353 -1.43 3.96 6.94
CA SER A 353 -2.01 2.71 7.39
C SER A 353 -3.32 2.36 6.67
N PHE A 354 -3.63 1.07 6.65
CA PHE A 354 -4.95 0.53 6.30
C PHE A 354 -5.40 -0.34 7.46
N THR A 355 -6.63 -0.13 7.92
CA THR A 355 -7.21 -0.86 9.04
C THR A 355 -8.46 -1.60 8.58
N VAL A 356 -8.71 -2.77 9.18
CA VAL A 356 -10.04 -3.37 9.25
C VAL A 356 -10.42 -3.52 10.72
N SER A 357 -11.49 -2.87 11.16
CA SER A 357 -12.06 -3.04 12.50
C SER A 357 -13.12 -4.15 12.58
N HIS A 358 -13.70 -4.53 11.44
CA HIS A 358 -14.71 -5.58 11.32
C HIS A 358 -14.58 -6.27 9.97
N ASP A 359 -14.34 -7.58 9.99
CA ASP A 359 -14.19 -8.41 8.78
C ASP A 359 -15.57 -8.84 8.21
N LEU A 360 -15.56 -9.50 7.06
CA LEU A 360 -16.74 -9.99 6.34
C LEU A 360 -17.51 -11.07 7.13
N GLY A 361 -18.83 -10.98 7.12
CA GLY A 361 -19.73 -11.96 7.76
C GLY A 361 -19.56 -12.05 9.27
N GLU A 362 -19.54 -13.26 9.82
CA GLU A 362 -19.34 -13.53 11.26
C GLU A 362 -17.86 -13.54 11.67
N SER A 363 -16.94 -13.17 10.78
CA SER A 363 -15.50 -13.20 11.05
C SER A 363 -15.10 -12.22 12.14
N ASN A 364 -14.35 -12.70 13.14
CA ASN A 364 -13.88 -11.88 14.25
C ASN A 364 -12.55 -11.17 13.98
N LEU A 365 -11.99 -11.29 12.77
CA LEU A 365 -10.67 -10.79 12.41
C LEU A 365 -10.61 -9.25 12.40
N LYS A 366 -9.47 -8.70 12.84
CA LYS A 366 -9.10 -7.28 12.67
C LYS A 366 -7.67 -7.18 12.21
N THR A 367 -7.33 -6.17 11.43
CA THR A 367 -5.93 -5.99 11.01
C THR A 367 -5.53 -4.53 10.85
N VAL A 368 -4.25 -4.26 11.05
CA VAL A 368 -3.57 -3.03 10.65
C VAL A 368 -2.38 -3.39 9.79
N TRP A 369 -2.37 -2.85 8.57
CA TRP A 369 -1.15 -2.65 7.80
C TRP A 369 -0.63 -1.25 8.09
N PHE A 370 0.63 -1.14 8.50
CA PHE A 370 1.33 0.14 8.63
C PHE A 370 2.55 0.15 7.71
N ASN A 371 2.76 1.25 6.99
CA ASN A 371 3.89 1.45 6.09
C ASN A 371 4.61 2.75 6.40
N SER A 372 5.91 2.79 6.14
CA SER A 372 6.76 3.98 6.19
C SER A 372 7.87 3.87 5.13
N ARG A 373 8.76 4.86 5.03
CA ARG A 373 9.96 4.75 4.19
C ARG A 373 11.09 3.86 4.77
N PHE A 374 10.92 3.30 5.98
CA PHE A 374 11.92 2.46 6.64
C PHE A 374 11.45 1.02 6.92
N TYR A 375 10.15 0.78 6.99
CA TYR A 375 9.58 -0.55 7.22
C TYR A 375 8.09 -0.62 6.86
N ARG A 376 7.58 -1.85 6.75
CA ARG A 376 6.14 -2.17 6.88
C ARG A 376 5.93 -3.16 8.01
N VAL A 377 4.72 -3.21 8.56
CA VAL A 377 4.30 -4.25 9.51
C VAL A 377 2.82 -4.59 9.31
N ASN A 378 2.46 -5.86 9.53
CA ASN A 378 1.07 -6.27 9.70
C ASN A 378 0.81 -6.85 11.09
N LEU A 379 -0.19 -6.28 11.75
CA LEU A 379 -0.80 -6.79 12.97
C LEU A 379 -2.14 -7.42 12.61
N LEU A 380 -2.35 -8.67 12.99
CA LEU A 380 -3.61 -9.39 12.80
C LEU A 380 -4.12 -9.85 14.18
N TRP A 381 -5.37 -9.50 14.49
CA TRP A 381 -6.09 -10.05 15.61
C TRP A 381 -6.98 -11.19 15.11
N GLU A 382 -6.72 -12.40 15.62
CA GLU A 382 -7.40 -13.64 15.23
C GLU A 382 -7.92 -14.38 16.48
N ASN A 383 -9.24 -14.59 16.56
CA ASN A 383 -9.89 -15.17 17.76
C ASN A 383 -9.51 -14.46 19.07
N GLY A 384 -9.41 -13.12 19.02
CA GLY A 384 -9.00 -12.29 20.14
C GLY A 384 -7.53 -12.41 20.53
N ASN A 385 -6.65 -13.07 19.75
CA ASN A 385 -5.20 -13.13 19.96
C ASN A 385 -4.48 -12.21 18.97
N LEU A 386 -3.31 -11.67 19.34
CA LEU A 386 -2.46 -10.87 18.42
C LEU A 386 -1.36 -11.73 17.79
N ARG A 387 -1.31 -11.72 16.44
CA ARG A 387 -0.21 -12.23 15.61
C ARG A 387 0.41 -11.08 14.81
N ILE A 388 1.71 -10.84 14.97
CA ILE A 388 2.48 -10.04 13.99
C ILE A 388 2.87 -11.01 12.88
N ARG A 389 2.22 -10.93 11.72
CA ARG A 389 2.45 -11.87 10.61
C ARG A 389 3.37 -11.35 9.53
N ASP A 390 3.63 -10.04 9.48
CA ASP A 390 4.55 -9.44 8.52
C ASP A 390 5.36 -8.32 9.18
N LEU A 391 6.66 -8.26 8.90
CA LEU A 391 7.56 -7.15 9.21
C LEU A 391 8.74 -7.19 8.23
N HIS A 392 8.81 -6.21 7.35
CA HIS A 392 9.93 -6.04 6.41
C HIS A 392 10.60 -4.68 6.63
N LEU A 393 11.93 -4.66 6.49
CA LEU A 393 12.78 -3.48 6.61
C LEU A 393 13.18 -2.96 5.22
N PHE A 394 13.34 -1.65 5.11
CA PHE A 394 13.68 -0.95 3.87
C PHE A 394 15.06 -0.31 3.97
N ASP A 395 16.02 -0.79 3.17
CA ASP A 395 17.29 -0.09 2.90
C ASP A 395 17.28 0.43 1.46
N GLU A 396 17.29 1.76 1.28
CA GLU A 396 17.38 2.37 -0.05
C GLU A 396 18.67 2.03 -0.82
N ASN A 397 19.67 1.47 -0.10
CA ASN A 397 20.94 0.99 -0.65
C ASN A 397 20.86 -0.48 -1.15
N PHE A 398 19.75 -1.19 -0.95
CA PHE A 398 19.55 -2.55 -1.48
C PHE A 398 19.20 -2.49 -2.98
N PRO A 399 20.13 -2.86 -3.88
CA PRO A 399 19.94 -2.67 -5.33
C PRO A 399 18.98 -3.72 -5.90
N SER A 400 18.19 -3.33 -6.89
CA SER A 400 17.56 -4.30 -7.78
C SER A 400 18.62 -4.91 -8.71
N VAL A 401 18.56 -6.23 -8.95
CA VAL A 401 19.45 -6.89 -9.92
C VAL A 401 19.31 -6.26 -11.33
N TYR A 402 18.12 -5.78 -11.68
CA TYR A 402 17.83 -5.17 -12.98
C TYR A 402 18.45 -3.77 -13.18
N THR A 403 19.07 -3.18 -12.16
CA THR A 403 19.85 -1.94 -12.32
C THR A 403 21.11 -2.15 -13.18
N LYS A 404 21.64 -3.38 -13.21
CA LYS A 404 22.87 -3.72 -13.95
C LYS A 404 22.70 -4.92 -14.88
N GLN A 405 21.84 -5.87 -14.53
CA GLN A 405 21.61 -7.10 -15.27
C GLN A 405 20.29 -7.05 -16.05
N VAL A 406 20.11 -8.01 -16.95
CA VAL A 406 18.83 -8.29 -17.62
C VAL A 406 18.22 -9.57 -17.05
N ALA A 407 16.90 -9.67 -17.02
CA ALA A 407 16.23 -10.94 -16.79
C ALA A 407 16.56 -11.91 -17.93
N THR A 408 17.04 -13.10 -17.59
CA THR A 408 17.38 -14.16 -18.55
C THR A 408 16.36 -15.29 -18.58
N SER A 409 15.58 -15.46 -17.50
CA SER A 409 14.46 -16.40 -17.41
C SER A 409 13.11 -15.71 -17.66
N ASN A 410 12.05 -16.51 -17.71
CA ASN A 410 10.68 -16.00 -17.79
C ASN A 410 10.24 -15.23 -16.53
N GLU A 411 11.03 -15.30 -15.46
CA GLU A 411 10.68 -14.82 -14.13
C GLU A 411 11.47 -13.58 -13.72
N CYS A 412 10.86 -12.73 -12.90
CA CYS A 412 11.58 -11.66 -12.21
C CYS A 412 11.16 -11.52 -10.75
N THR A 413 12.11 -11.13 -9.90
CA THR A 413 11.94 -10.98 -8.46
C THR A 413 12.30 -9.57 -8.00
N PHE A 414 11.45 -9.01 -7.14
CA PHE A 414 11.67 -7.77 -6.43
C PHE A 414 11.37 -8.02 -4.95
N PHE A 415 12.33 -7.73 -4.09
CA PHE A 415 12.26 -8.02 -2.67
C PHE A 415 12.63 -6.82 -1.80
N THR A 416 12.34 -6.95 -0.51
CA THR A 416 12.89 -6.14 0.58
C THR A 416 13.52 -7.07 1.64
N LEU A 417 13.78 -6.59 2.86
CA LEU A 417 14.52 -7.33 3.87
C LEU A 417 13.58 -7.92 4.94
N PRO A 418 13.25 -9.23 4.92
CA PRO A 418 12.28 -9.83 5.83
C PRO A 418 12.81 -9.96 7.27
N VAL A 419 11.96 -9.65 8.25
CA VAL A 419 12.17 -9.96 9.68
C VAL A 419 11.06 -10.87 10.19
N ILE A 420 9.84 -10.72 9.66
CA ILE A 420 8.73 -11.64 9.86
C ILE A 420 8.05 -11.79 8.50
N ASP A 421 8.01 -13.01 7.97
CA ASP A 421 7.34 -13.32 6.71
C ASP A 421 6.37 -14.49 6.93
N GLY A 422 5.12 -14.15 7.25
CA GLY A 422 4.07 -15.11 7.55
C GLY A 422 3.64 -15.94 6.36
N TYR A 423 3.85 -15.47 5.13
CA TYR A 423 3.51 -16.22 3.92
C TYR A 423 4.58 -17.26 3.60
N ILE A 424 5.83 -16.82 3.39
CA ILE A 424 6.93 -17.69 2.93
C ILE A 424 7.35 -18.69 4.03
N TRP A 425 7.21 -18.32 5.30
CA TRP A 425 7.64 -19.18 6.42
C TRP A 425 6.54 -20.09 6.95
N SER A 426 5.35 -20.12 6.33
CA SER A 426 4.22 -20.99 6.70
C SER A 426 4.07 -22.20 5.79
N LYS A 427 3.35 -23.20 6.32
CA LYS A 427 2.75 -24.32 5.56
C LYS A 427 1.30 -24.52 6.07
N PRO A 428 0.44 -25.25 5.35
CA PRO A 428 -0.86 -25.65 5.88
C PRO A 428 -0.74 -26.27 7.28
N GLY A 429 -1.49 -25.74 8.26
CA GLY A 429 -1.41 -26.15 9.67
C GLY A 429 -0.18 -25.65 10.47
N GLN A 430 0.82 -25.05 9.83
CA GLN A 430 2.02 -24.49 10.47
C GLN A 430 2.17 -23.01 10.12
N ILE A 431 1.44 -22.16 10.84
CA ILE A 431 1.34 -20.72 10.53
C ILE A 431 2.41 -19.92 11.26
N ALA A 432 3.26 -19.21 10.52
CA ALA A 432 4.34 -18.39 11.03
C ALA A 432 3.88 -17.00 11.54
N GLY A 433 4.77 -16.38 12.33
CA GLY A 433 4.58 -15.05 12.91
C GLY A 433 5.00 -14.97 14.38
N LEU A 434 5.05 -13.75 14.92
CA LEU A 434 5.20 -13.52 16.36
C LEU A 434 3.84 -13.64 17.05
N ARG A 435 3.76 -14.52 18.06
CA ARG A 435 2.56 -14.68 18.90
C ARG A 435 2.81 -14.19 20.32
N LEU A 436 1.85 -13.44 20.85
CA LEU A 436 1.94 -12.85 22.18
C LEU A 436 1.46 -13.83 23.27
N LYS A 437 2.29 -14.03 24.29
CA LYS A 437 2.00 -14.91 25.44
C LYS A 437 2.42 -14.24 26.75
N ALA A 438 1.95 -14.79 27.88
CA ALA A 438 2.55 -14.52 29.18
C ALA A 438 2.60 -15.76 30.06
N LEU A 439 3.44 -15.71 31.09
CA LEU A 439 3.37 -16.61 32.24
C LEU A 439 2.47 -15.98 33.31
N VAL A 440 1.32 -16.60 33.56
CA VAL A 440 0.39 -16.23 34.64
C VAL A 440 0.30 -17.41 35.60
N ASN A 441 0.58 -17.19 36.88
CA ASN A 441 0.63 -18.22 37.92
C ASN A 441 1.51 -19.44 37.53
N GLY A 442 2.65 -19.19 36.88
CA GLY A 442 3.58 -20.22 36.40
C GLY A 442 3.17 -20.94 35.12
N LYS A 443 1.95 -20.73 34.60
CA LYS A 443 1.46 -21.33 33.35
C LYS A 443 1.65 -20.38 32.17
N GLU A 444 2.26 -20.87 31.09
CA GLU A 444 2.29 -20.17 29.81
C GLU A 444 0.87 -20.18 29.19
N ILE A 445 0.34 -18.99 28.89
CA ILE A 445 -0.96 -18.80 28.22
C ILE A 445 -0.82 -17.86 27.01
N PRO A 446 -1.58 -18.08 25.92
CA PRO A 446 -1.75 -17.08 24.88
C PRO A 446 -2.53 -15.88 25.45
N LEU A 447 -2.21 -14.67 24.99
CA LEU A 447 -2.92 -13.47 25.47
C LEU A 447 -4.10 -13.13 24.57
N THR A 448 -5.27 -13.09 25.21
CA THR A 448 -6.53 -12.67 24.59
C THR A 448 -6.98 -11.30 25.07
N GLY A 449 -7.65 -10.57 24.17
CA GLY A 449 -8.17 -9.23 24.40
C GLY A 449 -9.47 -8.94 23.65
N LYS A 450 -9.99 -7.73 23.86
CA LYS A 450 -11.14 -7.16 23.17
C LYS A 450 -10.72 -6.66 21.78
N ASP A 451 -11.61 -5.95 21.10
CA ASP A 451 -11.27 -5.25 19.86
C ASP A 451 -10.23 -4.13 20.12
N PRO A 452 -9.21 -3.98 19.27
CA PRO A 452 -8.25 -2.88 19.35
C PRO A 452 -8.89 -1.53 18.97
N VAL A 453 -8.44 -0.46 19.62
CA VAL A 453 -8.86 0.93 19.37
C VAL A 453 -7.72 1.69 18.72
N TYR A 454 -8.00 2.36 17.59
CA TYR A 454 -7.00 3.03 16.76
C TYR A 454 -7.13 4.56 16.85
N THR A 455 -6.02 5.27 17.10
CA THR A 455 -5.95 6.73 17.12
C THR A 455 -4.69 7.25 16.41
N HIS A 456 -4.70 8.54 16.04
CA HIS A 456 -3.54 9.20 15.41
C HIS A 456 -3.04 10.36 16.28
N PRO A 457 -2.11 10.12 17.23
CA PRO A 457 -1.57 11.18 18.09
C PRO A 457 -0.89 12.31 17.31
N THR A 458 -0.35 12.02 16.12
CA THR A 458 0.15 12.99 15.15
C THR A 458 -0.23 12.55 13.73
N ALA A 459 0.01 13.40 12.73
CA ALA A 459 -0.21 13.07 11.33
C ALA A 459 0.73 11.97 10.77
N GLU A 460 1.73 11.53 11.54
CA GLU A 460 2.75 10.54 11.15
C GLU A 460 2.84 9.34 12.12
N SER A 461 1.92 9.25 13.09
CA SER A 461 1.88 8.16 14.07
C SER A 461 0.52 7.50 14.19
N LEU A 462 0.53 6.17 14.28
CA LEU A 462 -0.61 5.35 14.64
C LEU A 462 -0.39 4.80 16.04
N HIS A 463 -1.38 4.99 16.91
CA HIS A 463 -1.43 4.39 18.24
C HIS A 463 -2.58 3.39 18.27
N ILE A 464 -2.33 2.23 18.88
CA ILE A 464 -3.30 1.14 19.00
C ILE A 464 -3.37 0.71 20.45
N SER A 465 -4.52 0.93 21.07
CA SER A 465 -4.80 0.49 22.43
C SER A 465 -5.59 -0.80 22.39
N TRP A 466 -5.05 -1.88 22.97
CA TRP A 466 -5.65 -3.21 22.92
C TRP A 466 -5.91 -3.76 24.33
N PRO A 467 -7.15 -3.62 24.85
CA PRO A 467 -7.51 -4.06 26.19
C PRO A 467 -7.57 -5.59 26.30
N LEU A 468 -6.93 -6.16 27.32
CA LEU A 468 -6.90 -7.60 27.54
C LEU A 468 -8.16 -8.11 28.26
N THR A 469 -8.48 -9.38 28.00
CA THR A 469 -9.49 -10.16 28.72
C THR A 469 -8.85 -11.27 29.56
N SER A 470 -7.64 -11.70 29.17
CA SER A 470 -6.83 -12.70 29.89
C SER A 470 -6.35 -12.25 31.30
N PHE A 471 -6.16 -10.96 31.52
CA PHE A 471 -5.91 -10.34 32.83
C PHE A 471 -6.16 -8.82 32.77
N LYS A 472 -6.07 -8.10 33.90
CA LYS A 472 -6.28 -6.64 33.94
C LYS A 472 -5.06 -5.91 33.35
N GLY A 473 -5.15 -5.51 32.08
CA GLY A 473 -4.15 -4.68 31.42
C GLY A 473 -4.53 -4.31 29.99
N THR A 474 -3.71 -3.46 29.39
CA THR A 474 -3.87 -2.99 28.02
C THR A 474 -2.50 -2.98 27.34
N PHE A 475 -2.43 -3.47 26.11
CA PHE A 475 -1.25 -3.26 25.27
C PHE A 475 -1.40 -1.97 24.49
N GLU A 476 -0.46 -1.06 24.69
CA GLU A 476 -0.31 0.16 23.89
C GLU A 476 0.76 -0.10 22.83
N ILE A 477 0.38 0.01 21.56
CA ILE A 477 1.26 -0.21 20.41
C ILE A 477 1.41 1.12 19.67
N ASP A 478 2.62 1.66 19.65
CA ASP A 478 2.94 2.91 18.95
C ASP A 478 3.76 2.61 17.69
N LEU A 479 3.28 3.13 16.57
CA LEU A 479 3.89 3.01 15.24
C LEU A 479 4.13 4.42 14.69
N ASN A 480 5.37 4.72 14.31
CA ASN A 480 5.70 5.95 13.59
C ASN A 480 6.69 5.64 12.46
N GLU A 481 7.13 6.66 11.73
CA GLU A 481 8.04 6.54 10.58
C GLU A 481 9.25 5.61 10.83
N LYS A 482 9.82 5.56 12.04
CA LYS A 482 11.09 4.86 12.33
C LYS A 482 11.01 3.83 13.44
N GLN A 483 9.91 3.79 14.19
CA GLN A 483 9.84 3.02 15.44
C GLN A 483 8.53 2.26 15.55
N LEU A 484 8.66 1.05 16.12
CA LEU A 484 7.57 0.24 16.63
C LEU A 484 7.84 0.03 18.12
N SER A 485 6.87 0.34 18.96
CA SER A 485 6.91 0.14 20.41
C SER A 485 5.66 -0.61 20.86
N ILE A 486 5.81 -1.55 21.78
CA ILE A 486 4.73 -2.33 22.39
C ILE A 486 4.94 -2.29 23.91
N LYS A 487 4.00 -1.69 24.63
CA LYS A 487 4.05 -1.52 26.08
C LYS A 487 2.84 -2.18 26.72
N LEU A 488 3.06 -2.97 27.77
CA LEU A 488 1.97 -3.42 28.64
C LEU A 488 1.73 -2.39 29.74
N VAL A 489 0.50 -1.88 29.81
CA VAL A 489 -0.01 -1.10 30.94
C VAL A 489 -0.85 -2.03 31.80
N SER A 490 -0.26 -2.54 32.89
CA SER A 490 -0.90 -3.47 33.84
C SER A 490 -0.31 -3.30 35.23
N THR A 491 -1.03 -3.79 36.24
CA THR A 491 -0.57 -3.92 37.63
C THR A 491 -0.36 -5.39 38.05
N GLN A 492 -0.41 -6.35 37.12
CA GLN A 492 -0.51 -7.78 37.43
C GLN A 492 0.49 -8.69 36.71
N VAL A 493 1.08 -8.28 35.57
CA VAL A 493 1.90 -9.17 34.74
C VAL A 493 3.15 -8.47 34.22
N ASP A 494 4.32 -8.98 34.63
CA ASP A 494 5.64 -8.50 34.18
C ASP A 494 6.37 -9.49 33.25
N ASN A 495 5.79 -10.67 33.01
CA ASN A 495 6.43 -11.79 32.30
C ASN A 495 5.65 -12.22 31.04
N TRP A 496 5.37 -11.23 30.19
CA TRP A 496 4.86 -11.40 28.84
C TRP A 496 6.01 -11.42 27.82
N TYR A 497 5.78 -11.93 26.60
CA TYR A 497 6.77 -11.97 25.51
C TYR A 497 6.13 -12.36 24.19
N PHE A 498 6.85 -12.12 23.09
CA PHE A 498 6.54 -12.71 21.79
C PHE A 498 7.39 -13.95 21.53
N ASP A 499 6.77 -15.01 21.02
CA ASP A 499 7.45 -16.17 20.44
C ASP A 499 7.36 -16.13 18.91
N MET A 500 8.50 -16.28 18.23
CA MET A 500 8.57 -16.49 16.79
C MET A 500 8.49 -17.97 16.46
N THR A 501 7.50 -18.34 15.65
CA THR A 501 7.32 -19.70 15.13
C THR A 501 7.31 -19.70 13.61
N THR A 502 7.81 -20.77 12.99
CA THR A 502 7.81 -20.98 11.54
C THR A 502 7.46 -22.44 11.22
N ALA A 503 7.07 -22.72 9.98
CA ALA A 503 6.99 -24.09 9.49
C ALA A 503 8.37 -24.77 9.45
N SER A 504 8.38 -26.10 9.51
CA SER A 504 9.63 -26.87 9.53
C SER A 504 10.34 -26.84 8.17
N GLY A 505 11.65 -26.63 8.18
CA GLY A 505 12.52 -26.70 6.99
C GLY A 505 12.43 -25.50 6.02
N VAL A 506 11.86 -24.37 6.44
CA VAL A 506 11.86 -23.14 5.63
C VAL A 506 13.23 -22.44 5.70
N LYS A 507 13.65 -21.78 4.61
CA LYS A 507 14.87 -20.97 4.59
C LYS A 507 14.60 -19.63 5.27
N LEU A 508 15.44 -19.27 6.23
CA LEU A 508 15.30 -18.07 7.06
C LEU A 508 16.52 -17.15 6.87
N PRO A 509 16.36 -15.82 7.04
CA PRO A 509 17.45 -14.86 6.83
C PRO A 509 18.40 -14.74 8.03
N PHE A 510 18.13 -15.41 9.15
CA PHE A 510 18.83 -15.19 10.42
C PHE A 510 20.15 -15.94 10.50
N GLU A 511 21.24 -15.21 10.72
CA GLU A 511 22.59 -15.76 10.90
C GLU A 511 22.91 -16.00 12.38
N THR A 512 22.67 -15.00 13.24
CA THR A 512 22.92 -15.10 14.69
C THR A 512 21.91 -14.28 15.47
N ILE A 513 21.32 -14.86 16.52
CA ILE A 513 20.42 -14.18 17.46
C ILE A 513 21.22 -13.82 18.72
N ARG A 514 21.21 -12.55 19.12
CA ARG A 514 21.88 -12.02 20.32
C ARG A 514 20.91 -11.18 21.13
N ASN A 515 21.17 -11.01 22.43
CA ASN A 515 20.27 -10.36 23.39
C ASN A 515 19.61 -9.05 22.93
N LYS A 516 20.26 -8.22 22.11
CA LYS A 516 19.71 -6.94 21.60
C LYS A 516 19.58 -6.85 20.08
N GLN A 517 20.04 -7.86 19.35
CA GLN A 517 20.20 -7.79 17.90
C GLN A 517 20.09 -9.17 17.27
N ILE A 518 19.32 -9.29 16.20
CA ILE A 518 19.41 -10.41 15.26
C ILE A 518 20.19 -9.93 14.04
N ASN A 519 21.24 -10.68 13.68
CA ASN A 519 21.96 -10.49 12.42
C ASN A 519 21.28 -11.29 11.32
N CYS A 520 21.08 -10.64 10.18
CA CYS A 520 20.41 -11.23 9.03
C CYS A 520 21.25 -11.10 7.75
N SER A 521 20.93 -11.93 6.76
CA SER A 521 21.35 -11.79 5.38
C SER A 521 20.27 -12.32 4.44
N PHE A 522 19.96 -11.55 3.40
CA PHE A 522 18.95 -11.88 2.39
C PHE A 522 19.41 -11.35 1.04
N GLU A 523 19.34 -12.16 -0.03
CA GLU A 523 19.90 -11.85 -1.36
C GLU A 523 21.32 -11.25 -1.31
N GLY A 524 22.19 -11.87 -0.51
CA GLY A 524 23.58 -11.44 -0.29
C GLY A 524 23.74 -10.13 0.49
N THR A 525 22.65 -9.49 0.90
CA THR A 525 22.67 -8.20 1.61
C THR A 525 22.55 -8.40 3.11
N PRO A 526 23.57 -8.00 3.90
CA PRO A 526 23.54 -8.10 5.35
C PRO A 526 22.74 -6.95 5.99
N TYR A 527 21.93 -7.28 7.00
CA TYR A 527 21.19 -6.29 7.79
C TYR A 527 21.01 -6.76 9.24
N VAL A 528 20.44 -5.91 10.09
CA VAL A 528 20.22 -6.20 11.51
C VAL A 528 18.85 -5.74 11.99
N PHE A 529 18.25 -6.55 12.85
CA PHE A 529 17.03 -6.22 13.58
C PHE A 529 17.40 -5.93 15.05
N LYS A 530 17.32 -4.66 15.46
CA LYS A 530 17.79 -4.16 16.76
C LYS A 530 16.62 -3.80 17.69
N ALA A 531 16.60 -4.39 18.88
CA ALA A 531 15.69 -4.04 19.96
C ALA A 531 16.30 -2.92 20.83
N THR A 532 15.71 -1.72 20.81
CA THR A 532 16.09 -0.62 21.72
C THR A 532 15.58 -0.90 23.14
N LYS A 533 14.41 -1.54 23.28
CA LYS A 533 13.92 -2.14 24.53
C LYS A 533 13.45 -3.57 24.28
N GLY A 534 13.59 -4.42 25.29
CA GLY A 534 13.37 -5.86 25.19
C GLY A 534 14.66 -6.65 24.91
N ILE A 535 14.59 -7.97 25.03
CA ILE A 535 15.71 -8.90 24.94
C ILE A 535 15.32 -10.14 24.10
N PHE A 536 16.10 -10.44 23.07
CA PHE A 536 15.98 -11.69 22.30
C PHE A 536 16.64 -12.85 23.04
N SER A 537 16.09 -14.05 22.85
CA SER A 537 16.59 -15.33 23.37
C SER A 537 16.16 -16.46 22.44
N GLN A 538 16.80 -17.62 22.54
CA GLN A 538 16.37 -18.83 21.82
C GLN A 538 15.94 -19.88 22.84
N PRO A 539 14.63 -20.03 23.12
CA PRO A 539 14.16 -21.13 23.94
C PRO A 539 14.10 -22.42 23.14
N TRP A 540 14.07 -23.54 23.86
CA TRP A 540 13.85 -24.87 23.29
C TRP A 540 12.43 -25.02 22.70
N ASN A 541 12.13 -26.16 22.07
CA ASN A 541 10.80 -26.55 21.60
C ASN A 541 10.29 -25.85 20.32
N GLY A 542 11.14 -25.65 19.31
CA GLY A 542 10.73 -25.20 17.97
C GLY A 542 10.37 -23.72 17.84
N ILE A 543 10.59 -22.94 18.89
CA ILE A 543 10.54 -21.47 18.85
C ILE A 543 11.86 -20.96 18.26
N LEU A 544 11.79 -20.14 17.23
CA LEU A 544 12.96 -19.62 16.53
C LEU A 544 13.70 -18.56 17.36
N PHE A 545 12.95 -17.64 17.95
CA PHE A 545 13.40 -16.73 19.00
C PHE A 545 12.23 -16.29 19.88
N ARG A 546 12.51 -15.96 21.14
CA ARG A 546 11.60 -15.31 22.08
C ARG A 546 12.10 -13.91 22.40
N LEU A 547 11.22 -12.92 22.29
CA LEU A 547 11.49 -11.52 22.61
C LEU A 547 10.73 -11.13 23.87
N LYS A 548 11.47 -10.94 24.97
CA LYS A 548 10.96 -10.46 26.26
C LYS A 548 11.01 -8.93 26.35
N PRO A 549 10.11 -8.27 27.09
CA PRO A 549 10.16 -6.85 27.36
C PRO A 549 11.32 -6.46 28.28
N GLN A 550 11.63 -5.16 28.31
CA GLN A 550 12.44 -4.51 29.34
C GLN A 550 11.60 -3.38 29.94
N ALA A 551 11.36 -3.40 31.25
CA ALA A 551 10.43 -2.48 31.93
C ALA A 551 9.05 -2.43 31.22
N ASN A 552 8.43 -3.61 31.06
CA ASN A 552 7.15 -3.83 30.37
C ASN A 552 7.02 -3.20 28.97
N THR A 553 8.16 -2.96 28.29
CA THR A 553 8.22 -2.38 26.95
C THR A 553 9.14 -3.19 26.04
N ILE A 554 8.67 -3.48 24.82
CA ILE A 554 9.49 -3.85 23.66
C ILE A 554 9.52 -2.64 22.74
N ALA A 555 10.68 -2.30 22.18
CA ALA A 555 10.78 -1.22 21.20
C ALA A 555 11.92 -1.48 20.21
N PHE A 556 11.75 -1.00 18.99
CA PHE A 556 12.72 -1.14 17.91
C PHE A 556 13.00 0.21 17.25
N ASN A 557 14.22 0.37 16.74
CA ASN A 557 14.54 1.43 15.78
C ASN A 557 14.73 0.77 14.40
N LEU A 558 13.71 0.88 13.57
CA LEU A 558 13.59 0.22 12.27
C LEU A 558 14.29 1.01 11.15
N SER A 559 14.86 2.18 11.45
CA SER A 559 15.72 2.92 10.51
C SER A 559 17.22 2.64 10.67
N SER A 560 17.65 1.85 11.67
CA SER A 560 19.08 1.58 11.99
C SER A 560 19.48 0.13 11.69
N ILE A 561 19.35 -0.24 10.42
CA ILE A 561 19.35 -1.65 9.97
C ILE A 561 20.69 -2.15 9.38
N LYS A 562 21.72 -1.30 9.36
CA LYS A 562 23.07 -1.69 8.89
C LYS A 562 23.84 -2.46 9.98
N LYS A 563 24.62 -3.47 9.57
CA LYS A 563 25.68 -4.04 10.42
C LYS A 563 26.73 -2.93 10.65
N ASN A 564 27.18 -2.81 11.88
CA ASN A 564 28.34 -1.98 12.25
C ASN A 564 29.63 -2.74 11.92
#